data_AF-A0A1F4EZC1-F1
#
_entry.id   AF-A0A1F4EZC1-F1
#
_cell.length_a   1.000
_cell.length_b   1.000
_cell.length_c   1.000
_cell.angle_alpha   90.00
_cell.angle_beta   90.00
_cell.angle_gamma   90.00
#
_symmetry.space_group_name_H-M   'P 1'
#
loop_
_entity.id
_entity.type
_entity.pdbx_description
1 polymer ?
#
loop_
_entity_poly.entity_id
_entity_poly.type
_entity_poly.pdbx_seq_one_letter_code
_entity_poly.pdbx_strand_id
1 'polypeptide(L)'
;MQSEQTSPTRTVAIYVFSGIVLAALFGYMIFGPTDVELDPKTLCPRGEENLSARTTVVLLDRTDPITEVQQQHILGLLSAVFGKPLPYERVVLYPLDARKDIVLEGLVLCNPRGPKKGGRIEEVSTEKEFDEKLFRDKFLNPLTDSVRKMLPSAKTTQTDSPIMEMIQAVAVRDLKPARAARLILVSDMMQYSARHSHYKATPDFKEFYRSDVFKEVSVDLTNTEVLILYITRTRGPSRQPPNHEEFWQQYFSALNARRPIVIERIRGEAWQ
;
A
#
# COMPACT_ATOMS: atom_id res chain seq x y z
N MET A 1 47.49 -39.42 -48.01
CA MET A 1 46.28 -38.83 -47.41
C MET A 1 45.67 -39.87 -46.48
N GLN A 2 45.98 -39.82 -45.18
CA GLN A 2 45.33 -40.68 -44.18
C GLN A 2 44.12 -39.92 -43.65
N SER A 3 42.93 -40.44 -43.92
CA SER A 3 41.68 -39.97 -43.33
C SER A 3 41.62 -40.46 -41.88
N GLU A 4 41.67 -39.54 -40.93
CA GLU A 4 41.54 -39.81 -39.51
C GLU A 4 40.12 -40.31 -39.21
N GLN A 5 39.96 -41.63 -39.02
CA GLN A 5 38.69 -42.26 -38.68
C GLN A 5 38.30 -41.88 -37.24
N THR A 6 37.28 -41.05 -37.09
CA THR A 6 36.73 -40.67 -35.79
C THR A 6 35.89 -41.81 -35.20
N SER A 7 36.27 -42.26 -33.99
CA SER A 7 35.58 -43.33 -33.27
C SER A 7 34.10 -42.99 -33.00
N PRO A 8 33.15 -43.94 -33.20
CA PRO A 8 31.71 -43.70 -33.01
C PRO A 8 31.34 -43.23 -31.60
N THR A 9 32.15 -43.55 -30.59
CA THR A 9 31.95 -43.07 -29.21
C THR A 9 32.20 -41.56 -29.07
N ARG A 10 33.13 -40.99 -29.84
CA ARG A 10 33.37 -39.54 -29.85
C ARG A 10 32.21 -38.79 -30.48
N THR A 11 31.65 -39.32 -31.56
CA THR A 11 30.51 -38.71 -32.27
C THR A 11 29.26 -38.67 -31.38
N VAL A 12 28.95 -39.77 -30.69
CA VAL A 12 27.81 -39.81 -29.74
C VAL A 12 28.03 -38.83 -28.57
N ALA A 13 29.24 -38.76 -28.02
CA ALA A 13 29.55 -37.83 -26.94
C ALA A 13 29.37 -36.36 -27.35
N ILE A 14 29.73 -36.00 -28.58
CA ILE A 14 29.55 -34.64 -29.12
C ILE A 14 28.06 -34.30 -29.19
N TYR A 15 27.22 -35.18 -29.75
CA TYR A 15 25.77 -34.91 -29.86
C TYR A 15 25.09 -34.78 -28.50
N VAL A 16 25.45 -35.61 -27.52
CA VAL A 16 24.90 -35.51 -26.16
C VAL A 16 25.32 -34.20 -25.51
N PHE A 17 26.59 -33.81 -25.61
CA PHE A 17 27.08 -32.56 -25.05
C PHE A 17 26.40 -31.35 -25.70
N SER A 18 26.29 -31.33 -27.03
CA SER A 18 25.58 -30.28 -27.76
C SER A 18 24.11 -30.17 -27.35
N GLY A 19 23.43 -31.31 -27.13
CA GLY A 19 22.05 -31.34 -26.64
C GLY A 19 21.90 -30.74 -25.25
N ILE A 20 22.82 -31.04 -24.32
CA ILE A 20 22.83 -30.48 -22.96
C ILE A 20 23.07 -28.97 -22.99
N VAL A 21 24.02 -28.50 -23.80
CA VAL A 21 24.30 -27.05 -23.95
C VAL A 21 23.11 -26.31 -24.54
N LEU A 22 22.45 -26.86 -25.56
CA LEU A 22 21.24 -26.26 -26.15
C LEU A 22 20.08 -26.22 -25.16
N ALA A 23 19.87 -27.29 -24.38
CA ALA A 23 18.84 -27.32 -23.34
C ALA A 23 19.15 -26.29 -22.22
N ALA A 24 20.42 -26.13 -21.84
CA ALA A 24 20.86 -25.14 -20.87
C ALA A 24 20.67 -23.70 -21.38
N LEU A 25 20.99 -23.43 -22.65
CA LEU A 25 20.78 -22.12 -23.29
C LEU A 25 19.29 -21.80 -23.44
N PHE A 26 18.47 -22.78 -23.82
CA PHE A 26 17.03 -22.61 -23.94
C PHE A 26 16.38 -22.40 -22.57
N GLY A 27 16.81 -23.17 -21.56
CA GLY A 27 16.45 -22.94 -20.16
C GLY A 27 16.87 -21.55 -19.69
N TYR A 28 18.07 -21.09 -20.05
CA TYR A 28 18.54 -19.74 -19.73
C TYR A 28 17.78 -18.65 -20.49
N MET A 29 17.23 -18.88 -21.68
CA MET A 29 16.42 -17.86 -22.35
C MET A 29 14.98 -17.79 -21.80
N ILE A 30 14.41 -18.91 -21.36
CA ILE A 30 13.05 -18.95 -20.80
C ILE A 30 13.03 -18.53 -19.32
N PHE A 31 14.03 -18.97 -18.56
CA PHE A 31 14.17 -18.69 -17.13
C PHE A 31 15.29 -17.69 -16.82
N GLY A 32 15.81 -17.05 -17.87
CA GLY A 32 16.86 -16.04 -17.77
C GLY A 32 16.39 -14.81 -17.03
N PRO A 33 17.33 -14.06 -16.45
CA PRO A 33 16.98 -12.85 -15.74
C PRO A 33 16.47 -11.77 -16.70
N THR A 34 15.23 -11.34 -16.50
CA THR A 34 14.73 -10.07 -17.04
C THR A 34 15.18 -8.97 -16.09
N ASP A 35 16.10 -8.12 -16.52
CA ASP A 35 16.42 -6.90 -15.78
C ASP A 35 15.18 -5.99 -15.83
N VAL A 36 14.47 -5.90 -14.70
CA VAL A 36 13.25 -5.08 -14.60
C VAL A 36 13.67 -3.62 -14.63
N GLU A 37 13.31 -2.90 -15.69
CA GLU A 37 13.61 -1.49 -15.82
C GLU A 37 12.69 -0.66 -14.90
N LEU A 38 13.28 0.10 -13.98
CA LEU A 38 12.54 0.95 -13.06
C LEU A 38 12.45 2.39 -13.59
N ASP A 39 11.30 3.03 -13.38
CA ASP A 39 11.19 4.46 -13.57
C ASP A 39 12.05 5.22 -12.53
N PRO A 40 12.91 6.17 -12.94
CA PRO A 40 13.87 6.80 -12.03
C PRO A 40 13.23 7.75 -11.01
N LYS A 41 11.96 8.16 -11.21
CA LYS A 41 11.24 9.05 -10.28
C LYS A 41 10.41 8.26 -9.28
N THR A 42 9.67 7.27 -9.77
CA THR A 42 8.72 6.50 -8.96
C THR A 42 9.30 5.17 -8.47
N LEU A 43 10.41 4.71 -9.05
CA LEU A 43 11.00 3.38 -8.86
C LEU A 43 10.07 2.23 -9.26
N CYS A 44 8.97 2.52 -9.97
CA CYS A 44 8.03 1.49 -10.40
C CYS A 44 8.51 0.78 -11.68
N PRO A 45 8.28 -0.53 -11.79
CA PRO A 45 8.57 -1.28 -13.02
C PRO A 45 7.90 -0.66 -14.25
N ARG A 46 8.66 -0.44 -15.32
CA ARG A 46 8.15 0.10 -16.59
C ARG A 46 7.52 -1.02 -17.42
N GLY A 47 6.32 -0.77 -17.94
CA GLY A 47 5.63 -1.72 -18.84
C GLY A 47 5.15 -3.02 -18.18
N GLU A 48 5.39 -3.19 -16.87
CA GLU A 48 5.15 -4.44 -16.13
C GLU A 48 4.45 -4.18 -14.79
N GLU A 49 3.31 -3.49 -14.79
CA GLU A 49 2.56 -3.16 -13.57
C GLU A 49 2.14 -4.40 -12.76
N ASN A 50 2.01 -5.56 -13.41
CA ASN A 50 1.68 -6.83 -12.79
C ASN A 50 2.80 -7.39 -11.89
N LEU A 51 4.01 -6.84 -11.95
CA LEU A 51 5.11 -7.23 -11.06
C LEU A 51 4.96 -6.71 -9.64
N SER A 52 4.17 -5.65 -9.43
CA SER A 52 3.91 -5.14 -8.08
C SER A 52 3.15 -6.19 -7.27
N ALA A 53 3.82 -6.75 -6.25
CA ALA A 53 3.23 -7.79 -5.42
C ALA A 53 1.97 -7.32 -4.66
N ARG A 54 1.90 -6.01 -4.37
CA ARG A 54 0.78 -5.33 -3.72
C ARG A 54 0.78 -3.83 -4.03
N THR A 55 -0.40 -3.22 -4.01
CA THR A 55 -0.56 -1.76 -3.89
C THR A 55 -1.01 -1.40 -2.48
N THR A 56 -0.26 -0.55 -1.79
CA THR A 56 -0.61 0.03 -0.49
C THR A 56 -0.96 1.51 -0.64
N VAL A 57 -2.22 1.85 -0.41
CA VAL A 57 -2.67 3.25 -0.33
C VAL A 57 -2.72 3.67 1.13
N VAL A 58 -2.11 4.82 1.44
CA VAL A 58 -2.21 5.46 2.74
C VAL A 58 -3.01 6.75 2.57
N LEU A 59 -4.17 6.83 3.22
CA LEU A 59 -4.96 8.06 3.34
C LEU A 59 -4.66 8.72 4.67
N LEU A 60 -4.20 9.97 4.63
CA LEU A 60 -3.93 10.77 5.83
C LEU A 60 -5.01 11.83 5.98
N ASP A 61 -5.93 11.63 6.91
CA ASP A 61 -6.95 12.60 7.27
C ASP A 61 -6.38 13.74 8.10
N ARG A 62 -6.52 14.95 7.58
CA ARG A 62 -5.96 16.20 8.13
C ARG A 62 -7.05 17.19 8.50
N THR A 63 -8.31 16.77 8.60
CA THR A 63 -9.43 17.67 8.90
C THR A 63 -9.38 18.21 10.32
N ASP A 64 -8.76 17.48 11.24
CA ASP A 64 -8.62 17.89 12.64
C ASP A 64 -7.16 17.91 13.14
N PRO A 65 -6.80 18.77 14.12
CA PRO A 65 -5.45 18.83 14.68
C PRO A 65 -4.95 17.50 15.27
N ILE A 66 -3.72 17.08 14.95
CA ILE A 66 -3.07 15.87 15.47
C ILE A 66 -1.96 16.31 16.43
N THR A 67 -1.96 15.81 17.67
CA THR A 67 -0.94 16.19 18.66
C THR A 67 0.44 15.63 18.30
N GLU A 68 1.52 16.26 18.76
CA GLU A 68 2.88 15.80 18.49
C GLU A 68 3.09 14.32 18.88
N VAL A 69 2.55 13.91 20.02
CA VAL A 69 2.62 12.50 20.49
C VAL A 69 1.93 11.55 19.48
N GLN A 70 0.76 11.93 18.98
CA GLN A 70 0.05 11.16 17.96
C GLN A 70 0.84 11.13 16.63
N GLN A 71 1.44 12.25 16.23
CA GLN A 71 2.26 12.33 15.02
C GLN A 71 3.45 11.37 15.09
N GLN A 72 4.17 11.35 16.22
CA GLN A 72 5.29 10.43 16.42
C GLN A 72 4.84 8.96 16.40
N HIS A 73 3.71 8.65 17.02
CA HIS A 73 3.16 7.29 17.01
C HIS A 73 2.76 6.84 15.60
N ILE A 74 2.03 7.68 14.85
CA ILE A 74 1.66 7.41 13.45
C ILE A 74 2.91 7.22 12.59
N LEU A 75 3.90 8.11 12.73
CA LEU A 75 5.15 8.04 11.97
C LEU A 75 5.90 6.74 12.25
N GLY A 76 5.96 6.29 13.52
CA GLY A 76 6.58 5.03 13.89
C GLY A 76 5.88 3.82 13.25
N LEU A 77 4.55 3.77 13.29
CA LEU A 77 3.77 2.69 12.69
C LEU A 77 3.92 2.64 11.17
N LEU A 78 3.79 3.77 10.49
CA LEU A 78 3.96 3.83 9.03
C LEU A 78 5.40 3.52 8.60
N SER A 79 6.40 4.00 9.34
CA SER A 79 7.81 3.66 9.07
C SER A 79 8.07 2.16 9.20
N ALA A 80 7.44 1.49 10.18
CA ALA A 80 7.54 0.04 10.33
C ALA A 80 6.89 -0.72 9.17
N VAL A 81 5.77 -0.21 8.64
CA VAL A 81 5.12 -0.75 7.43
C VAL A 81 6.02 -0.56 6.20
N PHE A 82 6.51 0.65 5.96
CA PHE A 82 7.37 0.95 4.80
C PHE A 82 8.74 0.28 4.87
N GLY A 83 9.24 -0.03 6.07
CA GLY A 83 10.52 -0.71 6.27
C GLY A 83 10.51 -2.20 5.93
N LYS A 84 9.33 -2.81 5.74
CA LYS A 84 9.17 -4.23 5.36
C LYS A 84 8.22 -4.40 4.16
N PRO A 85 8.49 -3.76 3.01
CA PRO A 85 7.63 -3.86 1.85
C PRO A 85 7.82 -5.19 1.12
N LEU A 86 6.79 -5.60 0.39
CA LEU A 86 6.85 -6.70 -0.56
C LEU A 86 7.66 -6.30 -1.81
N PRO A 87 8.14 -7.27 -2.61
CA PRO A 87 8.83 -6.95 -3.85
C PRO A 87 8.00 -6.07 -4.78
N TYR A 88 8.61 -4.98 -5.26
CA TYR A 88 7.96 -3.99 -6.13
C TYR A 88 6.64 -3.42 -5.58
N GLU A 89 6.41 -3.48 -4.27
CA GLU A 89 5.20 -2.96 -3.65
C GLU A 89 5.04 -1.48 -3.97
N ARG A 90 3.91 -1.14 -4.58
CA ARG A 90 3.54 0.22 -4.93
C ARG A 90 2.91 0.88 -3.71
N VAL A 91 3.50 1.94 -3.20
CA VAL A 91 2.97 2.75 -2.11
C VAL A 91 2.49 4.08 -2.65
N VAL A 92 1.27 4.46 -2.27
CA VAL A 92 0.65 5.73 -2.64
C VAL A 92 0.22 6.47 -1.39
N LEU A 93 0.69 7.71 -1.22
CA LEU A 93 0.32 8.56 -0.09
C LEU A 93 -0.60 9.68 -0.55
N TYR A 94 -1.81 9.74 -0.01
CA TYR A 94 -2.76 10.83 -0.27
C TYR A 94 -3.09 11.59 1.03
N PRO A 95 -2.96 12.93 1.05
CA PRO A 95 -3.61 13.74 2.06
C PRO A 95 -5.10 13.83 1.78
N LEU A 96 -5.91 13.71 2.83
CA LEU A 96 -7.33 14.04 2.82
C LEU A 96 -7.48 15.43 3.44
N ASP A 97 -7.79 16.39 2.58
CA ASP A 97 -8.09 17.78 2.93
C ASP A 97 -9.60 18.03 2.73
N ALA A 98 -10.18 18.98 3.45
CA ALA A 98 -11.59 19.36 3.28
C ALA A 98 -11.75 20.19 2.00
N ARG A 99 -11.91 19.51 0.87
CA ARG A 99 -12.27 20.15 -0.40
C ARG A 99 -13.53 19.49 -0.95
N LYS A 100 -14.36 20.30 -1.60
CA LYS A 100 -15.56 19.83 -2.32
C LYS A 100 -15.20 18.92 -3.50
N ASP A 101 -14.04 19.15 -4.10
CA ASP A 101 -13.52 18.33 -5.20
C ASP A 101 -12.40 17.41 -4.68
N ILE A 102 -12.58 16.10 -4.81
CA ILE A 102 -11.59 15.10 -4.43
C ILE A 102 -10.47 15.11 -5.48
N VAL A 103 -9.43 15.89 -5.22
CA VAL A 103 -8.21 15.90 -6.04
C VAL A 103 -7.19 14.97 -5.40
N LEU A 104 -6.97 13.83 -6.05
CA LEU A 104 -6.01 12.83 -5.61
C LEU A 104 -4.60 13.17 -6.13
N GLU A 105 -3.91 14.07 -5.44
CA GLU A 105 -2.50 14.37 -5.67
C GLU A 105 -1.67 13.74 -4.55
N GLY A 106 -0.83 12.77 -4.89
CA GLY A 106 -0.14 11.96 -3.91
C GLY A 106 1.26 11.56 -4.36
N LEU A 107 2.10 11.20 -3.40
CA LEU A 107 3.40 10.60 -3.68
C LEU A 107 3.20 9.13 -4.05
N VAL A 108 3.74 8.72 -5.19
CA VAL A 108 3.75 7.32 -5.65
C VAL A 108 5.19 6.84 -5.71
N LEU A 109 5.50 5.79 -4.96
CA LEU A 109 6.81 5.13 -4.98
C LEU A 109 6.64 3.62 -4.94
N CYS A 110 7.46 2.89 -5.69
CA CYS A 110 7.54 1.44 -5.61
C CYS A 110 8.80 1.01 -4.88
N ASN A 111 8.71 -0.09 -4.12
CA ASN A 111 9.88 -0.69 -3.51
C ASN A 111 10.85 -1.15 -4.63
N PRO A 112 12.07 -0.62 -4.72
CA PRO A 112 13.00 -0.97 -5.79
C PRO A 112 13.50 -2.41 -5.71
N ARG A 113 13.29 -3.10 -4.58
CA ARG A 113 13.72 -4.49 -4.39
C ARG A 113 12.72 -5.44 -5.04
N GLY A 114 13.20 -6.24 -5.98
CA GLY A 114 12.45 -7.34 -6.60
C GLY A 114 12.61 -8.69 -5.88
N PRO A 115 11.90 -9.74 -6.32
CA PRO A 115 12.20 -11.10 -5.89
C PRO A 115 13.61 -11.48 -6.36
N LYS A 116 14.39 -12.13 -5.49
CA LYS A 116 15.78 -12.51 -5.81
C LYS A 116 15.82 -13.62 -6.87
N LYS A 117 16.81 -13.57 -7.77
CA LYS A 117 17.05 -14.61 -8.79
C LYS A 117 17.26 -15.99 -8.14
N GLY A 118 16.53 -17.00 -8.60
CA GLY A 118 16.84 -18.44 -8.39
C GLY A 118 16.90 -18.96 -6.94
N GLY A 119 16.73 -18.10 -5.93
CA GLY A 119 16.85 -18.45 -4.52
C GLY A 119 15.52 -18.39 -3.77
N ARG A 120 15.38 -19.22 -2.73
CA ARG A 120 14.44 -18.94 -1.64
C ARG A 120 14.81 -17.57 -1.02
N ILE A 121 13.83 -16.93 -0.36
CA ILE A 121 13.75 -15.53 0.10
C ILE A 121 15.02 -14.94 0.81
N GLU A 122 16.05 -15.72 1.12
CA GLU A 122 17.06 -15.40 2.13
C GLU A 122 18.51 -15.13 1.67
N GLU A 123 18.91 -15.35 0.40
CA GLU A 123 20.35 -15.25 0.04
C GLU A 123 20.81 -13.85 -0.44
N VAL A 124 21.93 -13.38 0.08
CA VAL A 124 22.42 -11.98 0.00
C VAL A 124 23.67 -11.90 -0.88
N SER A 125 23.62 -11.16 -1.99
CA SER A 125 24.80 -10.78 -2.81
C SER A 125 25.39 -9.44 -2.36
N THR A 126 26.57 -9.07 -2.87
CA THR A 126 27.21 -7.75 -2.65
C THR A 126 26.44 -6.57 -3.29
N GLU A 127 25.43 -6.83 -4.12
CA GLU A 127 24.40 -5.85 -4.53
C GLU A 127 23.55 -5.37 -3.34
N LYS A 128 23.60 -6.08 -2.20
CA LYS A 128 22.83 -5.74 -1.00
C LYS A 128 23.06 -4.30 -0.53
N GLU A 129 24.29 -3.78 -0.57
CA GLU A 129 24.55 -2.41 -0.10
C GLU A 129 23.98 -1.34 -1.04
N PHE A 130 24.06 -1.56 -2.36
CA PHE A 130 23.48 -0.65 -3.35
C PHE A 130 21.95 -0.67 -3.28
N ASP A 131 21.36 -1.86 -3.18
CA ASP A 131 19.92 -2.04 -3.00
C ASP A 131 19.44 -1.49 -1.65
N GLU A 132 20.27 -1.54 -0.59
CA GLU A 132 19.99 -0.95 0.71
C GLU A 132 20.00 0.57 0.67
N LYS A 133 21.02 1.15 0.03
CA LYS A 133 21.12 2.60 -0.12
C LYS A 133 20.02 3.15 -1.00
N LEU A 134 19.74 2.52 -2.15
CA LEU A 134 18.64 2.92 -3.04
C LEU A 134 17.29 2.82 -2.33
N PHE A 135 17.04 1.71 -1.66
CA PHE A 135 15.82 1.51 -0.86
C PHE A 135 15.68 2.60 0.22
N ARG A 136 16.71 2.84 1.03
CA ARG A 136 16.64 3.84 2.09
C ARG A 136 16.47 5.24 1.53
N ASP A 137 17.33 5.64 0.61
CA ASP A 137 17.43 7.04 0.16
C ASP A 137 16.31 7.45 -0.80
N LYS A 138 15.78 6.51 -1.59
CA LYS A 138 14.79 6.81 -2.65
C LYS A 138 13.39 6.25 -2.39
N PHE A 139 13.23 5.31 -1.45
CA PHE A 139 11.92 4.77 -1.09
C PHE A 139 11.54 5.10 0.36
N LEU A 140 12.29 4.59 1.35
CA LEU A 140 11.90 4.69 2.75
C LEU A 140 11.94 6.13 3.28
N ASN A 141 13.05 6.85 3.06
CA ASN A 141 13.19 8.23 3.54
C ASN A 141 12.17 9.16 2.87
N PRO A 142 11.98 9.16 1.52
CA PRO A 142 10.98 10.01 0.89
C PRO A 142 9.54 9.75 1.36
N LEU A 143 9.15 8.49 1.58
CA LEU A 143 7.83 8.16 2.15
C LEU A 143 7.68 8.71 3.58
N THR A 144 8.65 8.41 4.45
CA THR A 144 8.65 8.83 5.85
C THR A 144 8.68 10.36 5.97
N ASP A 145 9.48 11.04 5.17
CA ASP A 145 9.56 12.50 5.14
C ASP A 145 8.28 13.13 4.60
N SER A 146 7.61 12.50 3.64
CA SER A 146 6.33 12.97 3.12
C SER A 146 5.23 12.86 4.17
N VAL A 147 5.16 11.73 4.88
CA VAL A 147 4.27 11.57 6.04
C VAL A 147 4.57 12.65 7.08
N ARG A 148 5.84 12.86 7.44
CA ARG A 148 6.23 13.90 8.42
C ARG A 148 5.81 15.31 7.99
N LYS A 149 5.83 15.62 6.69
CA LYS A 149 5.38 16.91 6.16
C LYS A 149 3.85 17.03 6.11
N MET A 150 3.15 15.91 5.93
CA MET A 150 1.69 15.86 5.84
C MET A 150 1.01 15.83 7.22
N LEU A 151 1.63 15.20 8.23
CA LEU A 151 1.03 15.05 9.58
C LEU A 151 0.74 16.36 10.32
N PRO A 152 1.59 17.41 10.23
CA PRO A 152 1.23 18.72 10.74
C PRO A 152 -0.11 19.17 10.15
N SER A 153 -1.10 19.24 11.03
CA SER A 153 -2.49 19.41 10.67
C SER A 153 -2.82 20.87 10.38
N ALA A 154 -4.00 21.10 9.81
CA ALA A 154 -4.58 22.43 9.73
C ALA A 154 -4.58 23.10 11.12
N LYS A 155 -4.31 24.41 11.17
CA LYS A 155 -4.35 25.21 12.43
C LYS A 155 -5.74 25.23 13.07
N THR A 156 -6.76 24.82 12.32
CA THR A 156 -8.18 24.84 12.70
C THR A 156 -8.86 23.60 12.14
N THR A 157 -9.84 23.07 12.86
CA THR A 157 -10.76 22.04 12.34
C THR A 157 -11.38 22.50 11.03
N GLN A 158 -11.33 21.64 10.02
CA GLN A 158 -11.89 21.89 8.70
C GLN A 158 -13.39 21.60 8.68
N THR A 159 -14.10 22.16 7.69
CA THR A 159 -15.57 22.11 7.63
C THR A 159 -16.14 20.86 7.00
N ASP A 160 -15.34 19.94 6.46
CA ASP A 160 -15.81 18.70 5.83
C ASP A 160 -14.77 17.59 6.09
N SER A 161 -15.22 16.34 6.26
CA SER A 161 -14.37 15.13 6.29
C SER A 161 -15.05 13.98 5.53
N PRO A 162 -15.02 14.00 4.18
CA PRO A 162 -15.75 13.03 3.35
C PRO A 162 -15.04 11.67 3.22
N ILE A 163 -14.71 11.04 4.35
CA ILE A 163 -13.87 9.83 4.45
C ILE A 163 -14.35 8.71 3.52
N MET A 164 -15.65 8.43 3.50
CA MET A 164 -16.24 7.38 2.66
C MET A 164 -16.05 7.66 1.17
N GLU A 165 -16.26 8.90 0.75
CA GLU A 165 -16.08 9.36 -0.61
C GLU A 165 -14.61 9.25 -1.05
N MET A 166 -13.66 9.55 -0.17
CA MET A 166 -12.23 9.36 -0.45
C MET A 166 -11.84 7.88 -0.57
N ILE A 167 -12.39 7.03 0.31
CA ILE A 167 -12.20 5.57 0.21
C ILE A 167 -12.68 5.08 -1.16
N GLN A 168 -13.86 5.53 -1.60
CA GLN A 168 -14.37 5.20 -2.93
C GLN A 168 -13.43 5.67 -4.04
N ALA A 169 -12.95 6.92 -3.99
CA ALA A 169 -12.09 7.49 -5.00
C ALA A 169 -10.78 6.72 -5.16
N VAL A 170 -10.07 6.42 -4.05
CA VAL A 170 -8.82 5.66 -4.11
C VAL A 170 -9.04 4.18 -4.40
N ALA A 171 -10.20 3.64 -4.01
CA ALA A 171 -10.53 2.27 -4.35
C ALA A 171 -10.67 2.08 -5.85
N VAL A 172 -11.38 2.98 -6.53
CA VAL A 172 -11.51 2.94 -8.00
C VAL A 172 -10.18 3.18 -8.69
N ARG A 173 -9.39 4.16 -8.20
CA ARG A 173 -8.15 4.56 -8.87
C ARG A 173 -7.00 3.56 -8.67
N ASP A 174 -6.76 3.11 -7.45
CA ASP A 174 -5.50 2.45 -7.07
C ASP A 174 -5.69 1.05 -6.48
N LEU A 175 -6.81 0.77 -5.79
CA LEU A 175 -7.01 -0.54 -5.15
C LEU A 175 -7.60 -1.57 -6.10
N LYS A 176 -8.63 -1.22 -6.89
CA LYS A 176 -9.29 -2.15 -7.83
C LYS A 176 -8.37 -2.69 -8.92
N PRO A 177 -7.47 -1.88 -9.54
CA PRO A 177 -6.54 -2.41 -10.53
C PRO A 177 -5.48 -3.34 -9.94
N ALA A 178 -5.26 -3.29 -8.62
CA ALA A 178 -4.21 -4.06 -7.98
C ALA A 178 -4.61 -5.53 -7.77
N ARG A 179 -3.67 -6.44 -8.04
CA ARG A 179 -3.86 -7.88 -7.79
C ARG A 179 -4.07 -8.19 -6.30
N ALA A 180 -3.36 -7.48 -5.45
CA ALA A 180 -3.52 -7.47 -4.01
C ALA A 180 -3.39 -6.03 -3.53
N ALA A 181 -4.24 -5.63 -2.60
CA ALA A 181 -4.31 -4.25 -2.15
C ALA A 181 -4.28 -4.15 -0.63
N ARG A 182 -3.81 -3.00 -0.14
CA ARG A 182 -3.91 -2.60 1.25
C ARG A 182 -4.30 -1.14 1.32
N LEU A 183 -5.28 -0.85 2.16
CA LEU A 183 -5.70 0.50 2.52
C LEU A 183 -5.30 0.75 3.97
N ILE A 184 -4.48 1.77 4.19
CA ILE A 184 -4.11 2.28 5.51
C ILE A 184 -4.79 3.64 5.70
N LEU A 185 -5.69 3.74 6.67
CA LEU A 185 -6.41 4.97 6.99
C LEU A 185 -5.82 5.57 8.26
N VAL A 186 -5.36 6.81 8.20
CA VAL A 186 -4.92 7.58 9.37
C VAL A 186 -5.97 8.65 9.61
N SER A 187 -6.90 8.41 10.53
CA SER A 187 -8.06 9.28 10.73
C SER A 187 -8.70 9.03 12.10
N ASP A 188 -9.42 10.02 12.62
CA ASP A 188 -10.35 9.83 13.74
C ASP A 188 -11.69 9.20 13.31
N MET A 189 -11.82 8.96 12.01
CA MET A 189 -12.94 8.32 11.32
C MET A 189 -14.26 9.08 11.44
N MET A 190 -14.23 10.38 11.74
CA MET A 190 -15.43 11.21 11.87
C MET A 190 -15.94 11.67 10.50
N GLN A 191 -16.78 10.85 9.86
CA GLN A 191 -17.41 11.19 8.59
C GLN A 191 -18.21 12.50 8.71
N TYR A 192 -17.97 13.41 7.77
CA TYR A 192 -18.80 14.58 7.55
C TYR A 192 -18.81 15.01 6.09
N SER A 193 -19.98 14.89 5.47
CA SER A 193 -20.30 15.42 4.16
C SER A 193 -21.70 16.03 4.17
N ALA A 194 -22.09 16.68 3.07
CA ALA A 194 -23.40 17.31 2.96
C ALA A 194 -24.58 16.34 3.16
N ARG A 195 -24.35 15.03 2.96
CA ARG A 195 -25.37 13.98 2.96
C ARG A 195 -25.34 13.13 4.23
N HIS A 196 -24.21 13.09 4.95
CA HIS A 196 -24.02 12.18 6.08
C HIS A 196 -23.01 12.71 7.10
N SER A 197 -23.26 12.45 8.39
CA SER A 197 -22.41 12.95 9.47
C SER A 197 -22.41 12.03 10.68
N HIS A 198 -21.23 11.84 11.29
CA HIS A 198 -21.07 11.07 12.53
C HIS A 198 -20.95 11.96 13.78
N TYR A 199 -20.94 13.29 13.66
CA TYR A 199 -20.69 14.22 14.77
C TYR A 199 -21.79 14.23 15.85
N LYS A 200 -23.01 13.84 15.52
CA LYS A 200 -24.13 13.81 16.47
C LYS A 200 -24.29 12.46 17.17
N ALA A 201 -24.16 11.37 16.42
CA ALA A 201 -24.29 10.01 16.89
C ALA A 201 -23.69 9.03 15.87
N THR A 202 -23.35 7.83 16.33
CA THR A 202 -23.07 6.71 15.43
C THR A 202 -24.39 6.30 14.77
N PRO A 203 -24.49 6.33 13.43
CA PRO A 203 -25.67 5.82 12.74
C PRO A 203 -25.86 4.32 13.00
N ASP A 204 -27.10 3.84 13.06
CA ASP A 204 -27.32 2.39 12.98
C ASP A 204 -26.85 1.89 11.61
N PHE A 205 -25.94 0.93 11.61
CA PHE A 205 -25.33 0.47 10.36
C PHE A 205 -26.34 -0.21 9.43
N LYS A 206 -27.35 -0.92 9.96
CA LYS A 206 -28.34 -1.59 9.11
C LYS A 206 -29.26 -0.59 8.43
N GLU A 207 -29.58 0.52 9.09
CA GLU A 207 -30.29 1.65 8.46
C GLU A 207 -29.40 2.32 7.42
N PHE A 208 -28.15 2.63 7.78
CA PHE A 208 -27.18 3.24 6.87
C PHE A 208 -26.96 2.39 5.61
N TYR A 209 -26.76 1.08 5.75
CA TYR A 209 -26.55 0.14 4.63
C TYR A 209 -27.71 0.15 3.61
N ARG A 210 -28.95 0.45 4.05
CA ARG A 210 -30.12 0.54 3.17
C ARG A 210 -30.33 1.93 2.56
N SER A 211 -29.62 2.93 3.04
CA SER A 211 -29.76 4.33 2.61
C SER A 211 -29.20 4.57 1.20
N ASP A 212 -29.63 5.65 0.57
CA ASP A 212 -29.04 6.09 -0.71
C ASP A 212 -27.60 6.57 -0.54
N VAL A 213 -27.25 7.10 0.65
CA VAL A 213 -25.87 7.50 0.96
C VAL A 213 -24.93 6.31 0.80
N PHE A 214 -25.26 5.14 1.38
CA PHE A 214 -24.39 3.96 1.26
C PHE A 214 -24.23 3.53 -0.20
N LYS A 215 -25.30 3.58 -1.02
CA LYS A 215 -25.22 3.26 -2.45
C LYS A 215 -24.25 4.21 -3.16
N GLU A 216 -24.36 5.52 -2.87
CA GLU A 216 -23.52 6.57 -3.46
C GLU A 216 -22.03 6.35 -3.14
N VAL A 217 -21.67 5.97 -1.90
CA VAL A 217 -20.28 5.79 -1.47
C VAL A 217 -19.75 4.34 -1.55
N SER A 218 -20.61 3.40 -1.94
CA SER A 218 -20.22 1.98 -1.98
C SER A 218 -19.14 1.70 -3.03
N VAL A 219 -18.21 0.82 -2.68
CA VAL A 219 -17.16 0.32 -3.56
C VAL A 219 -16.74 -1.09 -3.15
N ASP A 220 -16.40 -1.95 -4.11
CA ASP A 220 -15.87 -3.28 -3.81
C ASP A 220 -14.40 -3.23 -3.37
N LEU A 221 -14.10 -3.90 -2.26
CA LEU A 221 -12.80 -4.01 -1.62
C LEU A 221 -12.34 -5.48 -1.43
N THR A 222 -12.89 -6.44 -2.18
CA THR A 222 -12.64 -7.89 -2.05
C THR A 222 -11.16 -8.29 -1.88
N ASN A 223 -10.22 -7.62 -2.56
CA ASN A 223 -8.78 -7.93 -2.50
C ASN A 223 -7.96 -6.96 -1.62
N THR A 224 -8.64 -6.20 -0.76
CA THR A 224 -8.04 -5.11 0.01
C THR A 224 -7.98 -5.45 1.50
N GLU A 225 -6.77 -5.53 2.05
CA GLU A 225 -6.52 -5.49 3.49
C GLU A 225 -6.78 -4.07 4.02
N VAL A 226 -7.49 -3.92 5.15
CA VAL A 226 -7.74 -2.61 5.75
C VAL A 226 -7.09 -2.51 7.12
N LEU A 227 -6.26 -1.48 7.30
CA LEU A 227 -5.68 -1.06 8.56
C LEU A 227 -6.13 0.36 8.87
N ILE A 228 -6.75 0.56 10.03
CA ILE A 228 -7.16 1.87 10.52
C ILE A 228 -6.23 2.26 11.66
N LEU A 229 -5.41 3.29 11.44
CA LEU A 229 -4.71 4.02 12.50
C LEU A 229 -5.70 5.04 13.09
N TYR A 230 -6.49 4.58 14.05
CA TYR A 230 -7.64 5.28 14.61
C TYR A 230 -7.22 6.35 15.62
N ILE A 231 -7.28 7.61 15.22
CA ILE A 231 -6.93 8.75 16.06
C ILE A 231 -8.01 8.94 17.13
N THR A 232 -7.68 8.65 18.39
CA THR A 232 -8.67 8.70 19.47
C THR A 232 -8.92 10.14 19.91
N ARG A 233 -10.19 10.55 19.98
CA ARG A 233 -10.66 11.87 20.40
C ARG A 233 -11.59 11.72 21.61
N THR A 234 -11.10 12.07 22.79
CA THR A 234 -11.86 11.93 24.05
C THR A 234 -12.71 13.16 24.38
N ARG A 235 -12.44 14.31 23.75
CA ARG A 235 -13.08 15.60 24.01
C ARG A 235 -13.22 16.42 22.72
N GLY A 236 -14.05 17.46 22.76
CA GLY A 236 -14.25 18.39 21.66
C GLY A 236 -15.30 17.93 20.63
N PRO A 237 -15.46 18.68 19.53
CA PRO A 237 -16.48 18.40 18.52
C PRO A 237 -16.29 17.04 17.83
N SER A 238 -15.04 16.63 17.60
CA SER A 238 -14.70 15.34 16.96
C SER A 238 -14.66 14.16 17.95
N ARG A 239 -15.25 14.30 19.15
CA ARG A 239 -15.35 13.19 20.11
C ARG A 239 -16.14 12.05 19.46
N GLN A 240 -15.57 10.85 19.47
CA GLN A 240 -16.24 9.74 18.82
C GLN A 240 -17.42 9.21 19.64
N PRO A 241 -18.57 8.97 18.99
CA PRO A 241 -19.74 8.39 19.64
C PRO A 241 -19.54 6.91 20.02
N PRO A 242 -20.36 6.36 20.93
CA PRO A 242 -20.32 4.93 21.27
C PRO A 242 -20.49 4.03 20.03
N ASN A 243 -19.84 2.86 20.02
CA ASN A 243 -19.90 1.86 18.94
C ASN A 243 -19.38 2.35 17.56
N HIS A 244 -18.67 3.48 17.51
CA HIS A 244 -18.18 4.04 16.25
C HIS A 244 -17.19 3.13 15.51
N GLU A 245 -16.28 2.47 16.23
CA GLU A 245 -15.37 1.49 15.62
C GLU A 245 -16.12 0.30 15.01
N GLU A 246 -17.19 -0.17 15.66
CA GLU A 246 -18.02 -1.26 15.17
C GLU A 246 -18.74 -0.86 13.86
N PHE A 247 -19.27 0.36 13.79
CA PHE A 247 -19.85 0.89 12.55
C PHE A 247 -18.86 0.79 11.39
N TRP A 248 -17.61 1.21 11.58
CA TRP A 248 -16.60 1.16 10.52
C TRP A 248 -16.17 -0.27 10.17
N GLN A 249 -16.08 -1.18 11.13
CA GLN A 249 -15.84 -2.60 10.86
C GLN A 249 -16.96 -3.21 10.00
N GLN A 250 -18.22 -2.86 10.30
CA GLN A 250 -19.37 -3.29 9.52
C GLN A 250 -19.38 -2.64 8.13
N TYR A 251 -19.01 -1.36 8.02
CA TYR A 251 -18.83 -0.66 6.74
C TYR A 251 -17.84 -1.38 5.83
N PHE A 252 -16.60 -1.59 6.27
CA PHE A 252 -15.61 -2.29 5.44
C PHE A 252 -16.01 -3.73 5.14
N SER A 253 -16.66 -4.42 6.09
CA SER A 253 -17.21 -5.75 5.83
C SER A 253 -18.26 -5.76 4.73
N ALA A 254 -19.15 -4.77 4.69
CA ALA A 254 -20.17 -4.64 3.66
C ALA A 254 -19.59 -4.27 2.29
N LEU A 255 -18.39 -3.68 2.27
CA LEU A 255 -17.60 -3.43 1.06
C LEU A 255 -16.75 -4.66 0.64
N ASN A 256 -16.93 -5.82 1.27
CA ASN A 256 -16.15 -7.05 1.04
C ASN A 256 -14.66 -6.94 1.37
N ALA A 257 -14.22 -5.96 2.17
CA ALA A 257 -12.81 -5.85 2.54
C ALA A 257 -12.29 -7.13 3.21
N ARG A 258 -11.03 -7.45 2.93
CA ARG A 258 -10.39 -8.67 3.44
C ARG A 258 -10.30 -8.63 4.96
N ARG A 259 -10.77 -9.69 5.61
CA ARG A 259 -10.75 -9.83 7.07
C ARG A 259 -9.42 -10.39 7.59
N PRO A 260 -9.01 -10.06 8.84
CA PRO A 260 -9.67 -9.12 9.75
C PRO A 260 -9.43 -7.65 9.35
N ILE A 261 -10.39 -6.77 9.66
CA ILE A 261 -10.20 -5.32 9.62
C ILE A 261 -9.43 -4.93 10.89
N VAL A 262 -8.22 -4.42 10.73
CA VAL A 262 -7.33 -4.11 11.87
C VAL A 262 -7.53 -2.65 12.27
N ILE A 263 -7.73 -2.41 13.57
CA ILE A 263 -7.85 -1.07 14.14
C ILE A 263 -6.77 -0.90 15.21
N GLU A 264 -5.82 0.00 14.94
CA GLU A 264 -4.74 0.38 15.85
C GLU A 264 -5.04 1.77 16.42
N ARG A 265 -5.15 1.90 17.75
CA ARG A 265 -5.58 3.17 18.37
C ARG A 265 -4.41 4.11 18.60
N ILE A 266 -4.51 5.32 18.04
CA ILE A 266 -3.53 6.39 18.23
C ILE A 266 -4.03 7.33 19.33
N ARG A 267 -3.49 7.19 20.54
CA ARG A 267 -3.82 8.03 21.70
C ARG A 267 -2.84 9.21 21.80
N GLY A 268 -3.37 10.38 22.19
CA GLY A 268 -2.58 11.59 22.40
C GLY A 268 -2.23 11.89 23.85
N GLU A 269 -2.72 11.09 24.78
CA GLU A 269 -2.38 11.19 26.20
C GLU A 269 -1.15 10.30 26.45
N ALA A 270 -0.06 10.90 26.95
CA ALA A 270 0.99 10.13 27.59
C ALA A 270 0.34 9.39 28.77
N TRP A 271 0.66 8.10 28.94
CA TRP A 271 0.23 7.32 30.10
C TRP A 271 0.46 8.16 31.37
N GLN A 272 -0.63 8.61 31.99
CA GLN A 272 -0.68 9.07 33.38
C GLN A 272 -1.39 7.99 34.18
#